data_AF-A0AA36H7J2-F1
#
_entry.id   AF-A0AA36H7J2-F1
#
_cell.length_a   1.000
_cell.length_b   1.000
_cell.length_c   1.000
_cell.angle_alpha   90.00
_cell.angle_beta   90.00
_cell.angle_gamma   90.00
#
_symmetry.space_group_name_H-M   'P 1'
#
loop_
_entity.id
_entity.type
_entity.pdbx_description
1 polymer ?
#
loop_
_entity_poly.entity_id
_entity_poly.type
_entity_poly.pdbx_seq_one_letter_code
_entity_poly.pdbx_strand_id
1 'polypeptide(L)'
;MLRKRSTSVSPRELLAKFFDKADFIVGKSVRYAVTLLVGVTTVAIIIAIVSLTRSKSSGETANTPNTNFVTMTTIITATAGSARTNGTTTTSTISTKRSAKPITTTSATTYGRNTTKSTTTTKRPKPPGSFDIHCAFAADSENFKETQTPELDRQKKLMKDLGKKVIDTSSSSSAGLWAYGNVNKAKKFGDVFDDMVADFSKFCMKAEDILNSGDYRSPPGGENVIDHINNAIDKNNTANCLLFLTGSKEEKPAWKIDPVYNYTRIVIISLQGADFTNNVNITRGFSRNVDLEHFNESDIQAVYDEIIRGFKRSWTYTYLNEYIEYQYV
;
A
#
# COMPACT_ATOMS: atom_id res chain seq x y z
N MET A 1 -7.07 61.95 44.99
CA MET A 1 -7.83 60.88 44.31
C MET A 1 -6.92 60.19 43.31
N LEU A 2 -6.41 58.98 43.61
CA LEU A 2 -5.72 58.12 42.64
C LEU A 2 -6.33 56.72 42.74
N ARG A 3 -7.17 56.38 41.75
CA ARG A 3 -7.92 55.12 41.67
C ARG A 3 -7.06 54.10 40.92
N LYS A 4 -6.41 53.17 41.63
CA LYS A 4 -5.70 52.03 41.02
C LYS A 4 -6.74 51.11 40.34
N ARG A 5 -6.63 50.93 39.01
CA ARG A 5 -7.32 49.87 38.27
C ARG A 5 -6.56 48.56 38.47
N SER A 6 -7.24 47.58 39.06
CA SER A 6 -6.79 46.18 39.10
C SER A 6 -7.16 45.53 37.77
N THR A 7 -6.18 45.15 36.95
CA THR A 7 -6.39 44.34 35.76
C THR A 7 -6.38 42.87 36.17
N SER A 8 -7.56 42.22 36.11
CA SER A 8 -7.67 40.77 36.28
C SER A 8 -7.07 40.07 35.07
N VAL A 9 -5.91 39.46 35.25
CA VAL A 9 -5.28 38.60 34.24
C VAL A 9 -6.07 37.30 34.16
N SER A 10 -6.41 36.86 32.95
CA SER A 10 -7.23 35.65 32.78
C SER A 10 -6.43 34.39 33.13
N PRO A 11 -7.05 33.35 33.72
CA PRO A 11 -6.37 32.09 34.02
C PRO A 11 -5.65 31.46 32.82
N ARG A 12 -6.11 31.72 31.59
CA ARG A 12 -5.46 31.24 30.36
C ARG A 12 -4.14 31.95 30.07
N GLU A 13 -4.03 33.25 30.36
CA GLU A 13 -2.78 34.00 30.22
C GLU A 13 -1.75 33.60 31.27
N LEU A 14 -2.20 33.27 32.48
CA LEU A 14 -1.34 32.72 33.53
C LEU A 14 -0.82 31.32 33.15
N LEU A 15 -1.66 30.47 32.56
CA LEU A 15 -1.24 29.15 32.06
C LEU A 15 -0.19 29.27 30.95
N ALA A 16 -0.43 30.14 29.96
CA ALA A 16 0.49 30.34 28.84
C ALA A 16 1.89 30.81 29.32
N LYS A 17 1.94 31.75 30.26
CA LYS A 17 3.20 32.23 30.86
C LYS A 17 3.90 31.18 31.72
N PHE A 18 3.16 30.22 32.27
CA PHE A 18 3.75 29.13 33.05
C PHE A 18 4.44 28.09 32.15
N PHE A 19 3.84 27.78 30.99
CA PHE A 19 4.43 26.84 30.03
C PHE A 19 5.66 27.42 29.32
N ASP A 20 5.63 28.69 28.93
CA ASP A 20 6.77 29.36 28.28
C ASP A 20 8.03 29.38 29.17
N LYS A 21 7.84 29.44 30.50
CA LYS A 21 8.97 29.48 31.46
C LYS A 21 9.48 28.10 31.85
N ALA A 22 8.65 27.05 31.72
CA ALA A 22 9.05 25.67 31.97
C ALA A 22 9.91 25.09 30.82
N ASP A 23 9.77 25.63 29.60
CA ASP A 23 10.51 25.18 28.42
C ASP A 23 12.03 25.42 28.48
N PHE A 24 12.48 26.32 29.35
CA PHE A 24 13.89 26.67 29.48
C PHE A 24 14.69 25.77 30.44
N ILE A 25 14.03 25.06 31.37
CA ILE A 25 14.74 24.38 32.47
C ILE A 25 14.73 22.85 32.34
N VAL A 26 13.81 22.27 31.56
CA VAL A 26 13.61 20.82 31.58
C VAL A 26 13.81 20.21 30.19
N GLY A 27 14.93 19.50 30.02
CA GLY A 27 15.33 18.83 28.79
C GLY A 27 14.28 17.85 28.25
N LYS A 28 14.30 17.63 26.92
CA LYS A 28 13.31 16.86 26.13
C LYS A 28 12.92 15.49 26.72
N SER A 29 13.79 14.83 27.48
CA SER A 29 13.53 13.51 28.06
C SER A 29 12.48 13.51 29.17
N VAL A 30 12.36 14.59 29.95
CA VAL A 30 11.34 14.69 31.02
C VAL A 30 9.96 14.99 30.43
N ARG A 31 9.90 15.60 29.23
CA ARG A 31 8.62 15.85 28.53
C ARG A 31 7.87 14.56 28.24
N TYR A 32 8.57 13.49 27.86
CA TYR A 32 7.94 12.20 27.62
C TYR A 32 7.40 11.57 28.91
N ALA A 33 8.14 11.66 30.02
CA ALA A 33 7.71 11.13 31.31
C ALA A 33 6.47 11.85 31.87
N VAL A 34 6.43 13.18 31.78
CA VAL A 34 5.28 13.99 32.25
C VAL A 34 4.06 13.78 31.36
N THR A 35 4.23 13.70 30.03
CA THR A 35 3.11 13.46 29.10
C THR A 35 2.52 12.06 29.28
N LEU A 36 3.37 11.05 29.53
CA LEU A 36 2.92 9.69 29.89
C LEU A 36 2.12 9.67 31.20
N LEU A 37 2.57 10.37 32.25
CA LEU A 37 1.87 10.41 33.53
C LEU A 37 0.47 11.08 33.43
N VAL A 38 0.37 12.17 32.67
CA VAL A 38 -0.91 12.88 32.48
C VAL A 38 -1.86 12.08 31.57
N GLY A 39 -1.33 11.35 30.59
CA GLY A 39 -2.13 10.44 29.74
C GLY A 39 -2.71 9.26 30.52
N VAL A 40 -1.94 8.63 31.42
CA VAL A 40 -2.41 7.48 32.19
C VAL A 40 -3.51 7.85 33.18
N THR A 41 -3.41 9.04 33.80
CA THR A 41 -4.42 9.50 34.77
C THR A 41 -5.75 9.89 34.10
N THR A 42 -5.72 10.45 32.89
CA THR A 42 -6.94 10.81 32.14
C THR A 42 -7.71 9.57 31.64
N VAL A 43 -7.00 8.53 31.18
CA VAL A 43 -7.64 7.26 30.78
C VAL A 43 -8.32 6.55 31.96
N ALA A 44 -7.68 6.55 33.13
CA ALA A 44 -8.27 5.96 34.35
C ALA A 44 -9.57 6.65 34.77
N ILE A 45 -9.64 7.98 34.65
CA ILE A 45 -10.85 8.77 34.95
C ILE A 45 -11.98 8.43 33.96
N ILE A 46 -11.68 8.29 32.67
CA ILE A 46 -12.69 7.92 31.66
C ILE A 46 -13.25 6.52 31.92
N ILE A 47 -12.41 5.55 32.27
CA ILE A 47 -12.84 4.18 32.60
C ILE A 47 -13.76 4.18 33.84
N ALA A 48 -13.43 4.99 34.86
CA ALA A 48 -14.27 5.11 36.05
C ALA A 48 -15.64 5.73 35.73
N ILE A 49 -15.71 6.75 34.87
CA ILE A 49 -16.96 7.39 34.46
C ILE A 49 -17.84 6.41 33.65
N VAL A 50 -17.27 5.65 32.72
CA VAL A 50 -18.00 4.64 31.92
C VAL A 50 -18.52 3.50 32.81
N SER A 51 -17.78 3.13 33.85
CA SER A 51 -18.20 2.10 34.81
C SER A 51 -19.35 2.58 35.69
N LEU A 52 -19.39 3.87 36.03
CA LEU A 52 -20.47 4.47 36.82
C LEU A 52 -21.77 4.67 36.02
N THR A 53 -21.69 4.89 34.71
CA THR A 53 -22.90 5.05 33.87
C THR A 53 -23.58 3.74 33.50
N ARG A 54 -22.87 2.60 33.59
CA ARG A 54 -23.42 1.28 33.24
C ARG A 54 -24.37 0.67 34.30
N SER A 55 -24.43 1.24 35.50
CA SER A 55 -25.24 0.70 36.61
C SER A 55 -26.69 1.20 36.66
N LYS A 56 -27.19 1.92 35.64
CA LYS A 56 -28.53 2.53 35.69
C LYS A 56 -29.39 2.27 34.44
N SER A 57 -29.47 1.01 34.02
CA SER A 57 -30.47 0.57 33.05
C SER A 57 -30.84 -0.90 33.30
N SER A 58 -31.80 -1.11 34.19
CA SER A 58 -32.57 -2.35 34.27
C SER A 58 -34.05 -2.00 34.40
N GLY A 59 -34.81 -2.31 33.36
CA GLY A 59 -36.27 -2.27 33.40
C GLY A 59 -36.86 -1.79 32.10
N GLU A 60 -37.08 -2.71 31.14
CA GLU A 60 -38.40 -2.88 30.54
C GLU A 60 -38.49 -4.12 29.64
N THR A 61 -39.69 -4.67 29.65
CA THR A 61 -40.17 -5.97 29.17
C THR A 61 -40.54 -6.01 27.69
N ALA A 62 -40.43 -7.23 27.13
CA ALA A 62 -41.27 -7.87 26.11
C ALA A 62 -41.59 -7.13 24.79
N ASN A 63 -41.21 -7.76 23.67
CA ASN A 63 -42.18 -8.41 22.76
C ASN A 63 -41.48 -9.03 21.55
N THR A 64 -41.75 -10.32 21.33
CA THR A 64 -41.33 -11.13 20.18
C THR A 64 -42.35 -10.96 19.04
N PRO A 65 -41.89 -10.85 17.79
CA PRO A 65 -42.70 -11.34 16.67
C PRO A 65 -41.95 -12.42 15.86
N ASN A 66 -42.64 -13.54 15.71
CA ASN A 66 -42.37 -14.59 14.71
C ASN A 66 -42.28 -14.00 13.30
N THR A 67 -41.24 -14.35 12.57
CA THR A 67 -41.24 -14.29 11.10
C THR A 67 -40.74 -15.61 10.51
N ASN A 68 -41.63 -16.19 9.71
CA ASN A 68 -41.48 -17.45 9.01
C ASN A 68 -40.38 -17.37 7.96
N PHE A 69 -39.41 -18.30 8.04
CA PHE A 69 -38.42 -18.52 6.99
C PHE A 69 -39.07 -19.32 5.85
N VAL A 70 -39.23 -18.68 4.70
CA VAL A 70 -39.58 -19.35 3.43
C VAL A 70 -38.29 -19.83 2.78
N THR A 71 -38.07 -21.15 2.79
CA THR A 71 -36.97 -21.80 2.08
C THR A 71 -37.32 -21.88 0.59
N MET A 72 -36.65 -21.08 -0.25
CA MET A 72 -36.68 -21.26 -1.70
C MET A 72 -35.65 -22.32 -2.10
N THR A 73 -36.13 -23.49 -2.49
CA THR A 73 -35.35 -24.57 -3.09
C THR A 73 -35.17 -24.30 -4.59
N THR A 74 -33.97 -23.91 -5.01
CA THR A 74 -33.62 -23.82 -6.43
C THR A 74 -33.20 -25.21 -6.93
N ILE A 75 -34.01 -25.77 -7.83
CA ILE A 75 -33.69 -26.99 -8.58
C ILE A 75 -32.79 -26.59 -9.75
N ILE A 76 -31.52 -27.03 -9.73
CA ILE A 76 -30.63 -26.94 -10.89
C ILE A 76 -30.79 -28.23 -11.70
N THR A 77 -31.47 -28.12 -12.84
CA THR A 77 -31.58 -29.16 -13.85
C THR A 77 -30.26 -29.27 -14.61
N ALA A 78 -29.52 -30.35 -14.41
CA ALA A 78 -28.36 -30.71 -15.22
C ALA A 78 -28.81 -31.41 -16.49
N THR A 79 -28.71 -30.74 -17.64
CA THR A 79 -28.92 -31.38 -18.95
C THR A 79 -27.59 -31.94 -19.45
N ALA A 80 -27.45 -33.26 -19.33
CA ALA A 80 -26.40 -34.02 -19.99
C ALA A 80 -26.70 -34.13 -21.50
N GLY A 81 -25.83 -33.57 -22.33
CA GLY A 81 -25.82 -33.76 -23.78
C GLY A 81 -24.55 -34.50 -24.18
N SER A 82 -24.68 -35.82 -24.38
CA SER A 82 -23.65 -36.71 -24.90
C SER A 82 -24.06 -37.17 -26.31
N ALA A 83 -23.17 -37.00 -27.30
CA ALA A 83 -22.95 -37.86 -28.48
C ALA A 83 -22.09 -37.07 -29.50
N ARG A 84 -20.86 -37.49 -29.86
CA ARG A 84 -20.34 -38.66 -30.61
C ARG A 84 -19.96 -38.30 -32.05
N THR A 85 -18.63 -38.26 -32.29
CA THR A 85 -17.82 -38.73 -33.45
C THR A 85 -18.36 -38.68 -34.88
N ASN A 86 -17.54 -38.12 -35.78
CA ASN A 86 -16.83 -38.74 -36.93
C ASN A 86 -16.09 -37.59 -37.66
N GLY A 87 -14.76 -37.52 -37.71
CA GLY A 87 -13.87 -38.33 -38.53
C GLY A 87 -13.54 -37.58 -39.83
N THR A 88 -12.26 -37.22 -40.08
CA THR A 88 -11.56 -37.35 -41.37
C THR A 88 -10.12 -36.83 -41.23
N THR A 89 -9.20 -37.76 -41.45
CA THR A 89 -7.76 -37.60 -41.63
C THR A 89 -7.47 -36.93 -42.98
N THR A 90 -6.66 -35.87 -42.99
CA THR A 90 -5.91 -35.50 -44.20
C THR A 90 -4.48 -35.12 -43.83
N THR A 91 -3.59 -36.07 -44.07
CA THR A 91 -2.14 -35.92 -44.12
C THR A 91 -1.77 -35.13 -45.37
N SER A 92 -1.03 -34.02 -45.21
CA SER A 92 -0.30 -33.38 -46.31
C SER A 92 1.12 -33.07 -45.88
N THR A 93 1.99 -33.98 -46.27
CA THR A 93 3.45 -33.88 -46.32
C THR A 93 3.84 -32.80 -47.33
N ILE A 94 4.61 -31.79 -46.91
CA ILE A 94 5.36 -30.95 -47.85
C ILE A 94 6.84 -30.99 -47.49
N SER A 95 7.57 -31.53 -48.46
CA SER A 95 8.99 -31.78 -48.49
C SER A 95 9.77 -30.60 -49.08
N THR A 96 10.97 -30.39 -48.54
CA THR A 96 12.20 -29.88 -49.19
C THR A 96 12.25 -28.43 -49.73
N LYS A 97 13.20 -27.65 -49.20
CA LYS A 97 14.51 -27.42 -49.87
C LYS A 97 15.52 -26.75 -48.95
N ARG A 98 16.65 -27.45 -48.77
CA ARG A 98 17.87 -27.05 -48.07
C ARG A 98 18.66 -26.13 -49.02
N SER A 99 18.78 -24.85 -48.70
CA SER A 99 19.64 -23.92 -49.46
C SER A 99 20.97 -23.75 -48.74
N ALA A 100 22.04 -23.91 -49.51
CA ALA A 100 23.41 -23.94 -49.05
C ALA A 100 23.97 -22.55 -48.75
N LYS A 101 24.87 -22.57 -47.77
CA LYS A 101 25.71 -21.50 -47.21
C LYS A 101 26.65 -20.87 -48.26
N PRO A 102 26.79 -19.54 -48.31
CA PRO A 102 28.02 -18.91 -48.79
C PRO A 102 28.98 -18.72 -47.61
N ILE A 103 30.17 -19.28 -47.75
CA ILE A 103 31.32 -19.00 -46.89
C ILE A 103 31.97 -17.72 -47.44
N THR A 104 32.03 -16.67 -46.62
CA THR A 104 32.82 -15.48 -46.92
C THR A 104 33.90 -15.32 -45.85
N THR A 105 35.14 -15.34 -46.32
CA THR A 105 36.38 -15.21 -45.56
C THR A 105 36.84 -13.75 -45.57
N THR A 106 37.66 -13.36 -44.58
CA THR A 106 38.50 -12.14 -44.47
C THR A 106 37.76 -10.85 -44.06
N SER A 107 38.21 -10.01 -43.12
CA SER A 107 39.55 -9.75 -42.58
C SER A 107 39.50 -9.28 -41.12
N ALA A 108 40.53 -9.63 -40.35
CA ALA A 108 40.73 -9.14 -38.98
C ALA A 108 41.18 -7.68 -38.99
N THR A 109 40.38 -6.79 -38.41
CA THR A 109 40.77 -5.42 -38.10
C THR A 109 40.99 -5.31 -36.59
N THR A 110 42.26 -5.21 -36.20
CA THR A 110 42.70 -5.00 -34.82
C THR A 110 42.22 -3.63 -34.33
N TYR A 111 41.10 -3.60 -33.60
CA TYR A 111 40.60 -2.39 -32.96
C TYR A 111 41.29 -2.21 -31.61
N GLY A 112 41.96 -1.06 -31.43
CA GLY A 112 42.69 -0.71 -30.21
C GLY A 112 41.80 -0.81 -28.97
N ARG A 113 42.28 -1.59 -28.00
CA ARG A 113 41.69 -1.75 -26.67
C ARG A 113 41.90 -0.48 -25.86
N ASN A 114 41.01 0.49 -26.01
CA ASN A 114 40.93 1.62 -25.08
C ASN A 114 40.38 1.10 -23.74
N THR A 115 41.28 0.89 -22.79
CA THR A 115 40.94 0.59 -21.39
C THR A 115 40.46 1.89 -20.73
N THR A 116 39.17 2.17 -20.83
CA THR A 116 38.54 3.22 -20.03
C THR A 116 38.59 2.78 -18.57
N LYS A 117 39.50 3.38 -17.79
CA LYS A 117 39.56 3.23 -16.33
C LYS A 117 38.16 3.49 -15.78
N SER A 118 37.58 2.47 -15.16
CA SER A 118 36.31 2.58 -14.43
C SER A 118 36.49 3.63 -13.34
N THR A 119 35.85 4.79 -13.53
CA THR A 119 35.81 5.85 -12.52
C THR A 119 34.92 5.34 -11.40
N THR A 120 35.55 4.82 -10.35
CA THR A 120 34.87 4.43 -9.11
C THR A 120 34.11 5.65 -8.58
N THR A 121 32.81 5.69 -8.84
CA THR A 121 31.95 6.78 -8.40
C THR A 121 31.73 6.56 -6.92
N THR A 122 32.43 7.33 -6.09
CA THR A 122 32.27 7.29 -4.63
C THR A 122 30.82 7.71 -4.33
N LYS A 123 29.95 6.73 -4.04
CA LYS A 123 28.57 7.01 -3.62
C LYS A 123 28.63 7.91 -2.40
N ARG A 124 28.07 9.11 -2.53
CA ARG A 124 27.97 10.08 -1.44
C ARG A 124 27.27 9.39 -0.25
N PRO A 125 27.77 9.54 0.99
CA PRO A 125 27.13 8.93 2.15
C PRO A 125 25.65 9.35 2.23
N LYS A 126 24.79 8.38 2.47
CA LYS A 126 23.35 8.61 2.60
C LYS A 126 23.08 9.55 3.78
N PRO A 127 22.23 10.58 3.64
CA PRO A 127 21.86 11.42 4.78
C PRO A 127 21.26 10.57 5.90
N PRO A 128 21.58 10.84 7.18
CA PRO A 128 20.93 10.18 8.31
C PRO A 128 19.41 10.35 8.23
N GLY A 129 18.66 9.25 8.35
CA GLY A 129 17.19 9.24 8.24
C GLY A 129 16.63 9.14 6.83
N SER A 130 17.47 8.88 5.81
CA SER A 130 16.99 8.54 4.47
C SER A 130 16.74 7.04 4.34
N PHE A 131 15.52 6.66 3.99
CA PHE A 131 15.12 5.27 3.75
C PHE A 131 15.00 5.04 2.24
N ASP A 132 15.38 3.85 1.78
CA ASP A 132 15.07 3.44 0.40
C ASP A 132 13.70 2.79 0.42
N ILE A 133 12.78 3.36 -0.35
CA ILE A 133 11.40 2.94 -0.36
C ILE A 133 11.10 2.30 -1.70
N HIS A 134 10.64 1.06 -1.62
CA HIS A 134 10.40 0.22 -2.78
C HIS A 134 8.98 -0.31 -2.70
N CYS A 135 8.03 0.37 -3.32
CA CYS A 135 6.61 0.01 -3.19
C CYS A 135 6.10 -0.79 -4.37
N ALA A 136 5.49 -1.93 -4.09
CA ALA A 136 4.64 -2.65 -5.01
C ALA A 136 3.22 -2.06 -4.96
N PHE A 137 2.75 -1.51 -6.08
CA PHE A 137 1.39 -1.02 -6.23
C PHE A 137 0.50 -2.15 -6.78
N ALA A 138 -0.65 -2.36 -6.14
CA ALA A 138 -1.71 -3.23 -6.59
C ALA A 138 -2.96 -2.38 -6.84
N ALA A 139 -3.37 -2.24 -8.09
CA ALA A 139 -4.42 -1.33 -8.53
C ALA A 139 -5.67 -2.08 -9.02
N ASP A 140 -6.82 -1.68 -8.49
CA ASP A 140 -8.14 -2.18 -8.88
C ASP A 140 -8.61 -1.57 -10.19
N SER A 141 -8.87 -2.39 -11.20
CA SER A 141 -9.57 -2.03 -12.43
C SER A 141 -10.91 -2.79 -12.56
N GLU A 142 -11.28 -3.58 -11.54
CA GLU A 142 -12.49 -4.42 -11.57
C GLU A 142 -13.72 -3.63 -11.14
N ASN A 143 -13.57 -2.79 -10.11
CA ASN A 143 -14.68 -2.00 -9.55
C ASN A 143 -15.04 -0.77 -10.40
N PHE A 144 -14.32 -0.53 -11.50
CA PHE A 144 -14.57 0.51 -12.48
C PHE A 144 -15.18 -0.16 -13.71
N LYS A 145 -16.52 -0.12 -13.79
CA LYS A 145 -17.38 -0.94 -14.68
C LYS A 145 -17.07 -0.80 -16.17
N GLU A 146 -16.39 0.28 -16.56
CA GLU A 146 -16.09 0.59 -17.95
C GLU A 146 -14.61 0.91 -18.13
N THR A 147 -14.18 0.75 -19.37
CA THR A 147 -12.78 0.70 -19.75
C THR A 147 -12.12 2.09 -19.83
N GLN A 148 -12.88 3.17 -19.79
CA GLN A 148 -12.36 4.55 -19.85
C GLN A 148 -13.28 5.48 -19.06
N THR A 149 -13.29 5.32 -17.73
CA THR A 149 -14.08 6.21 -16.88
C THR A 149 -13.21 7.30 -16.25
N PRO A 150 -13.78 8.48 -15.94
CA PRO A 150 -13.09 9.52 -15.18
C PRO A 150 -12.52 9.01 -13.86
N GLU A 151 -13.15 8.04 -13.21
CA GLU A 151 -12.68 7.42 -11.97
C GLU A 151 -11.38 6.64 -12.19
N LEU A 152 -11.28 5.84 -13.26
CA LEU A 152 -10.06 5.12 -13.58
C LEU A 152 -8.91 6.08 -13.89
N ASP A 153 -9.17 7.18 -14.61
CA ASP A 153 -8.17 8.21 -14.87
C ASP A 153 -7.72 8.95 -13.60
N ARG A 154 -8.65 9.21 -12.67
CA ARG A 154 -8.34 9.76 -11.35
C ARG A 154 -7.51 8.80 -10.51
N GLN A 155 -7.78 7.50 -10.57
CA GLN A 155 -6.97 6.48 -9.89
C GLN A 155 -5.56 6.43 -10.48
N LYS A 156 -5.43 6.41 -11.82
CA LYS A 156 -4.13 6.50 -12.50
C LYS A 156 -3.37 7.74 -12.04
N LYS A 157 -4.03 8.89 -11.92
CA LYS A 157 -3.42 10.13 -11.43
C LYS A 157 -2.95 9.99 -9.99
N LEU A 158 -3.79 9.55 -9.06
CA LEU A 158 -3.42 9.33 -7.65
C LEU A 158 -2.22 8.40 -7.52
N MET A 159 -2.24 7.29 -8.27
CA MET A 159 -1.16 6.32 -8.29
C MET A 159 0.15 6.90 -8.85
N LYS A 160 0.10 7.69 -9.93
CA LYS A 160 1.26 8.40 -10.48
C LYS A 160 1.82 9.40 -9.47
N ASP A 161 0.96 10.18 -8.81
CA ASP A 161 1.39 11.18 -7.83
C ASP A 161 2.04 10.52 -6.60
N LEU A 162 1.49 9.40 -6.11
CA LEU A 162 2.11 8.59 -5.05
C LEU A 162 3.41 7.93 -5.50
N GLY A 163 3.43 7.37 -6.72
CA GLY A 163 4.63 6.77 -7.32
C GLY A 163 5.77 7.77 -7.43
N LYS A 164 5.46 9.03 -7.77
CA LYS A 164 6.42 10.13 -7.77
C LYS A 164 7.02 10.36 -6.38
N LYS A 165 6.18 10.47 -5.34
CA LYS A 165 6.65 10.66 -3.96
C LYS A 165 7.55 9.50 -3.49
N VAL A 166 7.19 8.27 -3.81
CA VAL A 166 8.00 7.08 -3.51
C VAL A 166 9.34 7.13 -4.24
N ILE A 167 9.35 7.31 -5.56
CA ILE A 167 10.57 7.33 -6.36
C ILE A 167 11.50 8.49 -5.97
N ASP A 168 10.94 9.68 -5.70
CA ASP A 168 11.72 10.85 -5.30
C ASP A 168 12.26 10.77 -3.85
N THR A 169 11.87 9.75 -3.08
CA THR A 169 12.32 9.60 -1.68
C THR A 169 13.84 9.46 -1.58
N SER A 170 14.46 8.70 -2.49
CA SER A 170 15.92 8.53 -2.56
C SER A 170 16.33 8.10 -3.97
N SER A 171 17.61 8.25 -4.31
CA SER A 171 18.13 7.78 -5.61
C SER A 171 18.09 6.26 -5.81
N SER A 172 17.78 5.51 -4.75
CA SER A 172 17.62 4.04 -4.79
C SER A 172 16.15 3.62 -4.77
N SER A 173 15.23 4.52 -4.42
CA SER A 173 13.81 4.18 -4.28
C SER A 173 13.22 3.76 -5.64
N SER A 174 12.24 2.86 -5.59
CA SER A 174 11.61 2.33 -6.80
C SER A 174 10.14 2.01 -6.58
N ALA A 175 9.40 1.89 -7.68
CA ALA A 175 8.01 1.48 -7.65
C ALA A 175 7.73 0.44 -8.73
N GLY A 176 6.96 -0.58 -8.36
CA GLY A 176 6.44 -1.59 -9.27
C GLY A 176 4.93 -1.47 -9.34
N LEU A 177 4.34 -1.88 -10.46
CA LEU A 177 2.90 -1.81 -10.67
C LEU A 177 2.33 -3.15 -11.13
N TRP A 178 1.26 -3.54 -10.47
CA TRP A 178 0.35 -4.59 -10.88
C TRP A 178 -1.09 -4.06 -10.81
N ALA A 179 -1.94 -4.52 -11.72
CA ALA A 179 -3.36 -4.24 -11.69
C ALA A 179 -4.16 -5.52 -11.94
N TYR A 180 -5.38 -5.55 -11.42
CA TYR A 180 -6.34 -6.64 -11.57
C TYR A 180 -7.69 -6.10 -12.03
N GLY A 181 -8.60 -6.98 -12.45
CA GLY A 181 -9.84 -6.55 -13.09
C GLY A 181 -9.63 -6.27 -14.58
N ASN A 182 -10.31 -5.26 -15.12
CA ASN A 182 -10.31 -4.88 -16.54
C ASN A 182 -8.95 -4.30 -16.98
N VAL A 183 -8.00 -5.14 -17.36
CA VAL A 183 -6.62 -4.74 -17.69
C VAL A 183 -6.22 -5.18 -19.10
N ASN A 184 -5.27 -4.47 -19.70
CA ASN A 184 -4.72 -4.82 -21.01
C ASN A 184 -3.91 -6.13 -21.01
N LYS A 185 -3.22 -6.42 -19.90
CA LYS A 185 -2.32 -7.57 -19.79
C LYS A 185 -2.50 -8.21 -18.42
N ALA A 186 -3.01 -9.43 -18.41
CA ALA A 186 -3.09 -10.21 -17.18
C ALA A 186 -1.67 -10.65 -16.74
N LYS A 187 -1.30 -10.27 -15.52
CA LYS A 187 -0.04 -10.65 -14.86
C LYS A 187 -0.34 -11.23 -13.49
N LYS A 188 0.60 -12.00 -12.93
CA LYS A 188 0.53 -12.38 -11.51
C LYS A 188 1.06 -11.23 -10.66
N PHE A 189 0.58 -11.09 -9.43
CA PHE A 189 1.07 -10.04 -8.53
C PHE A 189 2.59 -10.14 -8.32
N GLY A 190 3.14 -11.36 -8.20
CA GLY A 190 4.59 -11.57 -8.06
C GLY A 190 5.45 -10.99 -9.19
N ASP A 191 4.90 -10.79 -10.38
CA ASP A 191 5.62 -10.19 -11.50
C ASP A 191 6.00 -8.71 -11.22
N VAL A 192 5.33 -8.07 -10.24
CA VAL A 192 5.62 -6.69 -9.81
C VAL A 192 7.06 -6.51 -9.32
N PHE A 193 7.65 -7.56 -8.73
CA PHE A 193 8.96 -7.50 -8.08
C PHE A 193 10.11 -7.45 -9.09
N ASP A 194 9.94 -8.09 -10.24
CA ASP A 194 10.90 -8.07 -11.34
C ASP A 194 10.79 -6.78 -12.17
N ASP A 195 9.67 -6.07 -12.02
CA ASP A 195 9.27 -4.93 -12.83
C ASP A 195 9.41 -3.58 -12.09
N MET A 196 10.10 -3.53 -10.95
CA MET A 196 10.34 -2.31 -10.19
C MET A 196 11.18 -1.30 -11.00
N VAL A 197 10.76 -0.02 -11.01
CA VAL A 197 11.48 1.05 -11.71
C VAL A 197 11.80 2.22 -10.78
N ALA A 198 13.02 2.77 -10.90
CA ALA A 198 13.45 3.97 -10.18
C ALA A 198 13.28 5.26 -11.02
N ASP A 199 12.84 5.13 -12.27
CA ASP A 199 12.58 6.26 -13.16
C ASP A 199 11.09 6.56 -13.19
N PHE A 200 10.71 7.78 -12.84
CA PHE A 200 9.31 8.19 -12.77
C PHE A 200 8.62 8.17 -14.14
N SER A 201 9.32 8.52 -15.23
CA SER A 201 8.75 8.47 -16.57
C SER A 201 8.39 7.04 -16.97
N LYS A 202 9.27 6.08 -16.69
CA LYS A 202 9.01 4.65 -16.90
C LYS A 202 7.85 4.14 -16.04
N PHE A 203 7.74 4.61 -14.80
CA PHE A 203 6.60 4.25 -13.94
C PHE A 203 5.28 4.74 -14.55
N CYS A 204 5.22 6.00 -15.00
CA CYS A 204 4.06 6.55 -15.70
C CYS A 204 3.71 5.75 -16.97
N MET A 205 4.70 5.38 -17.78
CA MET A 205 4.45 4.55 -18.97
C MET A 205 3.85 3.19 -18.63
N LYS A 206 4.32 2.55 -17.55
CA LYS A 206 3.73 1.29 -17.05
C LYS A 206 2.31 1.48 -16.55
N ALA A 207 2.04 2.58 -15.85
CA ALA A 207 0.69 2.94 -15.41
C ALA A 207 -0.28 3.04 -16.58
N GLU A 208 0.10 3.74 -17.65
CA GLU A 208 -0.72 3.82 -18.86
C GLU A 208 -0.86 2.45 -19.53
N ASP A 209 0.21 1.68 -19.73
CA ASP A 209 0.13 0.36 -20.40
C ASP A 209 -0.79 -0.63 -19.67
N ILE A 210 -0.67 -0.70 -18.34
CA ILE A 210 -1.36 -1.70 -17.50
C ILE A 210 -2.81 -1.32 -17.20
N LEU A 211 -3.06 -0.06 -16.82
CA LEU A 211 -4.40 0.43 -16.43
C LEU A 211 -5.20 0.98 -17.62
N ASN A 212 -4.62 1.02 -18.82
CA ASN A 212 -5.45 1.08 -20.00
C ASN A 212 -6.23 -0.22 -20.11
N SER A 213 -7.48 -0.06 -20.49
CA SER A 213 -8.43 -1.14 -20.35
C SER A 213 -8.36 -2.11 -21.49
N GLY A 214 -8.40 -3.38 -21.12
CA GLY A 214 -8.47 -4.50 -22.04
C GLY A 214 -9.47 -5.54 -21.57
N ASP A 215 -9.48 -6.66 -22.28
CA ASP A 215 -10.50 -7.70 -22.14
C ASP A 215 -10.25 -8.67 -20.97
N TYR A 216 -9.10 -8.57 -20.30
CA TYR A 216 -8.80 -9.43 -19.16
C TYR A 216 -9.54 -8.89 -17.94
N ARG A 217 -10.29 -9.76 -17.25
CA ARG A 217 -11.09 -9.39 -16.06
C ARG A 217 -10.61 -10.02 -14.76
N SER A 218 -9.76 -11.03 -14.84
CA SER A 218 -9.31 -11.79 -13.66
C SER A 218 -7.81 -12.02 -13.73
N PRO A 219 -7.13 -12.05 -12.57
CA PRO A 219 -5.75 -12.51 -12.50
C PRO A 219 -5.58 -13.91 -13.13
N PRO A 220 -4.41 -14.21 -13.74
CA PRO A 220 -4.14 -15.54 -14.27
C PRO A 220 -4.16 -16.59 -13.16
N GLY A 221 -5.06 -17.57 -13.27
CA GLY A 221 -5.20 -18.69 -12.32
C GLY A 221 -6.57 -18.82 -11.67
N GLY A 222 -7.44 -17.80 -11.79
CA GLY A 222 -8.79 -17.83 -11.21
C GLY A 222 -8.84 -17.69 -9.67
N GLU A 223 -7.68 -17.52 -9.04
CA GLU A 223 -7.54 -17.20 -7.62
C GLU A 223 -8.06 -15.78 -7.35
N ASN A 224 -8.51 -15.54 -6.13
CA ASN A 224 -8.93 -14.19 -5.76
C ASN A 224 -7.71 -13.26 -5.64
N VAL A 225 -7.93 -11.95 -5.80
CA VAL A 225 -6.87 -10.92 -5.76
C VAL A 225 -6.07 -10.94 -4.46
N ILE A 226 -6.73 -11.24 -3.35
CA ILE A 226 -6.12 -11.27 -2.02
C ILE A 226 -5.19 -12.47 -1.89
N ASP A 227 -5.53 -13.62 -2.47
CA ASP A 227 -4.66 -14.80 -2.50
C ASP A 227 -3.38 -14.52 -3.29
N HIS A 228 -3.49 -13.83 -4.43
CA HIS A 228 -2.32 -13.40 -5.21
C HIS A 228 -1.40 -12.48 -4.42
N ILE A 229 -1.96 -11.53 -3.66
CA ILE A 229 -1.19 -10.61 -2.83
C ILE A 229 -0.57 -11.36 -1.65
N ASN A 230 -1.34 -12.20 -0.97
CA ASN A 230 -0.89 -12.82 0.27
C ASN A 230 0.17 -13.89 0.05
N ASN A 231 0.07 -14.64 -1.05
CA ASN A 231 0.96 -15.74 -1.37
C ASN A 231 2.18 -15.34 -2.21
N ALA A 232 2.25 -14.08 -2.67
CA ALA A 232 3.41 -13.62 -3.43
C ALA A 232 4.66 -13.53 -2.56
N ILE A 233 5.76 -14.04 -3.08
CA ILE A 233 7.07 -14.04 -2.43
C ILE A 233 8.05 -13.29 -3.31
N ASP A 234 8.56 -12.18 -2.78
CA ASP A 234 9.68 -11.46 -3.38
C ASP A 234 11.00 -12.08 -2.91
N LYS A 235 11.53 -12.98 -3.74
CA LYS A 235 12.77 -13.72 -3.42
C LYS A 235 14.00 -12.82 -3.34
N ASN A 236 13.96 -11.67 -4.00
CA ASN A 236 15.09 -10.77 -4.15
C ASN A 236 15.00 -9.58 -3.18
N ASN A 237 13.95 -9.51 -2.36
CA ASN A 237 13.63 -8.41 -1.46
C ASN A 237 13.68 -7.04 -2.16
N THR A 238 13.16 -6.97 -3.39
CA THR A 238 13.12 -5.75 -4.20
C THR A 238 12.08 -4.75 -3.73
N ALA A 239 11.00 -5.21 -3.10
CA ALA A 239 9.95 -4.38 -2.53
C ALA A 239 9.96 -4.45 -1.00
N ASN A 240 9.68 -3.34 -0.33
CA ASN A 240 9.57 -3.25 1.13
C ASN A 240 8.28 -2.55 1.60
N CYS A 241 7.45 -2.07 0.67
CA CYS A 241 6.08 -1.63 0.93
C CYS A 241 5.08 -2.19 -0.08
N LEU A 242 3.83 -2.34 0.37
CA LEU A 242 2.68 -2.70 -0.46
C LEU A 242 1.64 -1.57 -0.39
N LEU A 243 1.22 -1.07 -1.56
CA LEU A 243 0.13 -0.11 -1.69
C LEU A 243 -1.02 -0.77 -2.45
N PHE A 244 -2.12 -1.06 -1.76
CA PHE A 244 -3.31 -1.68 -2.33
C PHE A 244 -4.40 -0.64 -2.55
N LEU A 245 -4.63 -0.26 -3.81
CA LEU A 245 -5.67 0.68 -4.20
C LEU A 245 -6.92 -0.12 -4.59
N THR A 246 -8.06 0.19 -3.97
CA THR A 246 -9.33 -0.48 -4.29
C THR A 246 -10.48 0.51 -4.45
N GLY A 247 -11.27 0.28 -5.49
CA GLY A 247 -12.52 0.98 -5.76
C GLY A 247 -13.74 0.33 -5.11
N SER A 248 -13.55 -0.60 -4.16
CA SER A 248 -14.69 -1.24 -3.51
C SER A 248 -15.51 -0.24 -2.68
N LYS A 249 -16.84 -0.30 -2.84
CA LYS A 249 -17.79 0.54 -2.09
C LYS A 249 -18.11 0.00 -0.70
N GLU A 250 -17.84 -1.27 -0.46
CA GLU A 250 -18.19 -1.97 0.76
C GLU A 250 -16.97 -2.69 1.32
N GLU A 251 -16.88 -2.77 2.65
CA GLU A 251 -15.92 -3.65 3.29
C GLU A 251 -16.18 -5.10 2.86
N LYS A 252 -15.11 -5.83 2.58
CA LYS A 252 -15.17 -7.27 2.35
C LYS A 252 -14.46 -7.96 3.51
N PRO A 253 -15.17 -8.47 4.52
CA PRO A 253 -14.55 -9.04 5.73
C PRO A 253 -13.55 -10.17 5.43
N ALA A 254 -13.75 -10.90 4.33
CA ALA A 254 -12.87 -11.96 3.85
C ALA A 254 -11.54 -11.44 3.26
N TRP A 255 -11.44 -10.17 2.89
CA TRP A 255 -10.24 -9.58 2.30
C TRP A 255 -9.20 -9.26 3.37
N LYS A 256 -8.62 -10.29 4.00
CA LYS A 256 -7.51 -10.10 4.94
C LYS A 256 -6.21 -9.98 4.16
N ILE A 257 -5.67 -8.77 4.11
CA ILE A 257 -4.37 -8.47 3.49
C ILE A 257 -3.29 -8.65 4.56
N ASP A 258 -2.70 -9.84 4.54
CA ASP A 258 -1.58 -10.19 5.41
C ASP A 258 -0.59 -11.06 4.62
N PRO A 259 0.27 -10.43 3.79
CA PRO A 259 1.19 -11.17 2.95
C PRO A 259 2.19 -11.97 3.75
N VAL A 260 2.49 -13.18 3.25
CA VAL A 260 3.57 -14.02 3.76
C VAL A 260 4.91 -13.28 3.62
N TYR A 261 5.07 -12.50 2.55
CA TYR A 261 6.22 -11.63 2.40
C TYR A 261 6.23 -10.50 3.44
N ASN A 262 7.41 -10.22 4.00
CA ASN A 262 7.55 -9.31 5.14
C ASN A 262 7.72 -7.85 4.70
N TYR A 263 6.66 -7.24 4.17
CA TYR A 263 6.65 -5.80 3.93
C TYR A 263 6.83 -5.02 5.23
N THR A 264 7.72 -4.03 5.21
CA THR A 264 7.86 -3.05 6.30
C THR A 264 6.57 -2.25 6.50
N ARG A 265 5.86 -1.96 5.40
CA ARG A 265 4.63 -1.17 5.44
C ARG A 265 3.61 -1.64 4.41
N ILE A 266 2.38 -1.83 4.85
CA ILE A 266 1.23 -2.12 3.99
C ILE A 266 0.25 -0.95 4.13
N VAL A 267 -0.20 -0.39 3.02
CA VAL A 267 -1.22 0.67 3.00
C VAL A 267 -2.33 0.28 2.05
N ILE A 268 -3.55 0.21 2.58
CA ILE A 268 -4.78 0.09 1.79
C ILE A 268 -5.32 1.49 1.54
N ILE A 269 -5.63 1.80 0.29
CA ILE A 269 -6.18 3.06 -0.15
C ILE A 269 -7.57 2.76 -0.73
N SER A 270 -8.60 3.09 0.04
CA SER A 270 -9.99 2.96 -0.37
C SER A 270 -10.40 4.19 -1.17
N LEU A 271 -10.82 3.97 -2.41
CA LEU A 271 -11.16 5.04 -3.36
C LEU A 271 -12.66 5.35 -3.40
N GLN A 272 -13.50 4.53 -2.78
CA GLN A 272 -14.97 4.64 -2.85
C GLN A 272 -15.69 4.44 -1.51
N GLY A 273 -15.05 4.76 -0.38
CA GLY A 273 -15.78 4.81 0.90
C GLY A 273 -15.56 3.65 1.85
N ALA A 274 -15.20 2.46 1.35
CA ALA A 274 -15.05 1.26 2.18
C ALA A 274 -13.97 1.42 3.26
N ASP A 275 -14.22 0.88 4.45
CA ASP A 275 -13.25 0.85 5.55
C ASP A 275 -12.55 -0.51 5.60
N PHE A 276 -11.22 -0.50 5.43
CA PHE A 276 -10.36 -1.68 5.48
C PHE A 276 -9.46 -1.70 6.72
N THR A 277 -9.77 -0.93 7.76
CA THR A 277 -8.97 -0.87 9.00
C THR A 277 -8.82 -2.25 9.65
N ASN A 278 -9.87 -3.07 9.60
CA ASN A 278 -9.86 -4.44 10.14
C ASN A 278 -9.32 -5.48 9.15
N ASN A 279 -9.00 -5.09 7.92
CA ASN A 279 -8.57 -5.97 6.84
C ASN A 279 -7.06 -6.04 6.68
N VAL A 280 -6.30 -5.23 7.42
CA VAL A 280 -4.85 -5.18 7.34
C VAL A 280 -4.23 -5.46 8.71
N ASN A 281 -3.05 -6.08 8.71
CA ASN A 281 -2.31 -6.35 9.94
C ASN A 281 -2.03 -5.05 10.72
N ILE A 282 -2.52 -4.92 11.96
CA ILE A 282 -2.43 -3.67 12.75
C ILE A 282 -1.01 -3.20 13.07
N THR A 283 -0.01 -4.09 12.98
CA THR A 283 1.38 -3.75 13.34
C THR A 283 2.12 -3.04 12.22
N ARG A 284 1.91 -3.50 10.98
CA ARG A 284 2.60 -3.03 9.76
C ARG A 284 1.65 -2.39 8.74
N GLY A 285 0.35 -2.56 8.92
CA GLY A 285 -0.73 -2.13 8.04
C GLY A 285 -1.33 -0.77 8.39
N PHE A 286 -1.99 -0.18 7.41
CA PHE A 286 -2.83 1.00 7.57
C PHE A 286 -3.87 1.04 6.45
N SER A 287 -5.05 1.57 6.75
CA SER A 287 -6.10 1.81 5.76
C SER A 287 -6.43 3.29 5.74
N ARG A 288 -6.59 3.87 4.56
CA ARG A 288 -6.98 5.26 4.37
C ARG A 288 -8.05 5.36 3.29
N ASN A 289 -9.07 6.15 3.57
CA ASN A 289 -9.99 6.60 2.55
C ASN A 289 -9.42 7.81 1.81
N VAL A 290 -9.48 7.79 0.49
CA VAL A 290 -9.16 8.93 -0.37
C VAL A 290 -10.37 9.15 -1.28
N ASP A 291 -11.00 10.32 -1.17
CA ASP A 291 -12.10 10.71 -2.05
C ASP A 291 -11.56 10.85 -3.48
N LEU A 292 -11.86 9.86 -4.31
CA LEU A 292 -11.36 9.79 -5.67
C LEU A 292 -11.82 10.98 -6.53
N GLU A 293 -12.95 11.61 -6.21
CA GLU A 293 -13.48 12.74 -6.98
C GLU A 293 -12.78 14.06 -6.65
N HIS A 294 -12.31 14.24 -5.42
CA HIS A 294 -11.83 15.53 -4.90
C HIS A 294 -10.44 15.48 -4.24
N PHE A 295 -9.69 14.38 -4.39
CA PHE A 295 -8.36 14.29 -3.79
C PHE A 295 -7.43 15.39 -4.31
N ASN A 296 -6.56 15.86 -3.41
CA ASN A 296 -5.58 16.88 -3.69
C ASN A 296 -4.19 16.50 -3.13
N GLU A 297 -3.24 17.42 -3.21
CA GLU A 297 -1.87 17.21 -2.73
C GLU A 297 -1.79 16.87 -1.23
N SER A 298 -2.70 17.39 -0.42
CA SER A 298 -2.78 17.07 1.02
C SER A 298 -3.14 15.60 1.23
N ASP A 299 -4.06 15.05 0.44
CA ASP A 299 -4.45 13.64 0.52
C ASP A 299 -3.31 12.73 0.09
N ILE A 300 -2.62 13.08 -1.00
CA ILE A 300 -1.42 12.39 -1.48
C ILE A 300 -0.34 12.40 -0.41
N GLN A 301 -0.07 13.56 0.18
CA GLN A 301 0.92 13.72 1.23
C GLN A 301 0.55 12.92 2.48
N ALA A 302 -0.73 12.90 2.86
CA ALA A 302 -1.18 12.15 4.02
C ALA A 302 -1.02 10.64 3.82
N VAL A 303 -1.29 10.10 2.64
CA VAL A 303 -1.00 8.69 2.31
C VAL A 303 0.51 8.44 2.35
N TYR A 304 1.31 9.31 1.73
CA TYR A 304 2.76 9.15 1.72
C TYR A 304 3.37 9.19 3.14
N ASP A 305 2.89 10.07 4.02
CA ASP A 305 3.32 10.13 5.41
C ASP A 305 3.04 8.81 6.16
N GLU A 306 1.96 8.10 5.82
CA GLU A 306 1.67 6.76 6.36
C GLU A 306 2.68 5.73 5.88
N ILE A 307 3.15 5.84 4.64
CA ILE A 307 4.21 5.00 4.09
C ILE A 307 5.48 5.23 4.91
N ILE A 308 5.94 6.49 5.00
CA ILE A 308 7.17 6.88 5.70
C ILE A 308 7.14 6.47 7.19
N ARG A 309 5.98 6.57 7.83
CA ARG A 309 5.84 6.23 9.25
C ARG A 309 6.20 4.77 9.55
N GLY A 310 5.91 3.84 8.64
CA GLY A 310 6.32 2.44 8.77
C GLY A 310 7.85 2.29 8.87
N PHE A 311 8.58 3.02 8.03
CA PHE A 311 10.05 2.96 8.00
C PHE A 311 10.71 3.67 9.18
N LYS A 312 10.14 4.79 9.64
CA LYS A 312 10.63 5.50 10.84
C LYS A 312 10.52 4.65 12.11
N ARG A 313 9.40 3.95 12.29
CA ARG A 313 9.21 3.06 13.45
C ARG A 313 10.22 1.92 13.46
N SER A 314 10.43 1.28 12.30
CA SER A 314 11.44 0.22 12.15
C SER A 314 12.83 0.70 12.59
N TRP A 315 13.24 1.89 12.15
CA TRP A 315 14.54 2.46 12.53
C TRP A 315 14.69 2.75 14.02
N THR A 316 13.66 3.29 14.69
CA THR A 316 13.74 3.53 16.14
C THR A 316 13.96 2.23 16.93
N TYR A 317 13.41 1.11 16.48
CA TYR A 317 13.63 -0.19 17.14
C TYR A 317 15.05 -0.73 16.87
N THR A 318 15.55 -0.66 15.63
CA THR A 318 16.90 -1.13 15.30
C THR A 318 17.98 -0.34 16.05
N TYR A 319 17.87 0.99 16.09
CA TYR A 319 18.88 1.84 16.74
C TYR A 319 18.89 1.70 18.26
N LEU A 320 17.72 1.49 18.89
CA LEU A 320 17.67 1.22 20.33
C LEU A 320 18.30 -0.14 20.68
N ASN A 321 18.10 -1.16 19.86
CA ASN A 321 18.70 -2.47 20.09
C ASN A 321 20.22 -2.49 19.86
N GLU A 322 20.71 -1.85 18.79
CA GLU A 322 22.17 -1.72 18.57
C GLU A 322 22.84 -0.91 19.68
N TYR A 323 22.18 0.12 20.22
CA TYR A 323 22.74 0.93 21.31
C TYR A 323 22.74 0.20 22.66
N ILE A 324 21.80 -0.72 22.88
CA ILE A 324 21.78 -1.58 24.06
C ILE A 324 22.90 -2.63 23.95
N GLU A 325 23.09 -3.28 22.80
CA GLU A 325 24.20 -4.24 22.65
C GLU A 325 25.58 -3.60 22.85
N TYR A 326 25.77 -2.33 22.44
CA TYR A 326 27.02 -1.60 22.66
C TYR A 326 27.29 -1.17 24.11
N GLN A 327 26.29 -1.18 24.98
CA GLN A 327 26.44 -0.80 26.41
C GLN A 327 26.69 -2.01 27.31
N TYR A 328 26.54 -3.24 26.79
CA TYR A 328 26.65 -4.49 27.55
C TYR A 328 27.74 -5.45 27.04
N VAL A 329 28.66 -4.96 26.19
CA VAL A 329 29.92 -5.63 25.80
C VAL A 329 31.09 -4.79 26.27
#